data_AF-A0A961KT04-F1
#
_entry.id   AF-A0A961KT04-F1
#
_cell.length_a   1.000
_cell.length_b   1.000
_cell.length_c   1.000
_cell.angle_alpha   90.00
_cell.angle_beta   90.00
_cell.angle_gamma   90.00
#
_symmetry.space_group_name_H-M   'P 1'
#
loop_
_entity.id
_entity.type
_entity.pdbx_description
1 polymer ?
#
loop_
_entity_poly.entity_id
_entity_poly.type
_entity_poly.pdbx_seq_one_letter_code
_entity_poly.pdbx_strand_id
1 'polypeptide(L)'
;LATGRQSLPGFANLAHCRLICRQIDPTDRPFHYPNGQFLVGRSPFSQSREVALFRELGVDWLIVKNSGANASRAKLDAARELGLKVGMIRRPAQPDCARVATADQAVRWLLRQVGP
;
A
#
# COMPACT_ATOMS: atom_id res chain seq x y z
N LEU A 1 1.66 -1.66 8.23
CA LEU A 1 2.21 -2.12 6.93
C LEU A 1 1.11 -2.08 5.85
N ALA A 2 1.14 -1.06 4.99
CA ALA A 2 0.24 -0.93 3.84
C ALA A 2 0.96 -1.31 2.54
N THR A 3 1.65 -2.45 2.58
CA THR A 3 2.54 -2.97 1.53
C THR A 3 2.03 -4.28 0.90
N GLY A 4 0.94 -4.84 1.44
CA GLY A 4 0.39 -6.15 1.08
C GLY A 4 1.11 -7.32 1.73
N ARG A 5 0.40 -8.45 1.90
CA ARG A 5 0.87 -9.66 2.60
C ARG A 5 2.18 -10.23 2.03
N GLN A 6 2.35 -10.20 0.71
CA GLN A 6 3.54 -10.76 0.05
C GLN A 6 4.85 -10.08 0.48
N SER A 7 4.80 -8.83 0.95
CA SER A 7 5.99 -8.11 1.42
C SER A 7 6.27 -8.30 2.91
N LEU A 8 5.39 -8.99 3.66
CA LEU A 8 5.53 -9.17 5.10
C LEU A 8 6.88 -9.80 5.53
N PRO A 9 7.42 -10.84 4.84
CA PRO A 9 8.70 -11.43 5.23
C PRO A 9 9.88 -10.44 5.22
N GLY A 10 9.83 -9.39 4.39
CA GLY A 10 10.86 -8.35 4.33
C GLY A 10 10.94 -7.44 5.55
N PHE A 11 10.02 -7.59 6.51
CA PHE A 11 9.97 -6.81 7.77
C PHE A 11 10.39 -7.62 9.00
N ALA A 12 11.11 -8.73 8.82
CA ALA A 12 11.54 -9.59 9.93
C ALA A 12 12.39 -8.84 10.98
N ASN A 13 13.16 -7.84 10.56
CA ASN A 13 13.94 -6.98 11.46
C ASN A 13 13.06 -6.08 12.36
N LEU A 14 11.77 -5.95 12.07
CA LEU A 14 10.77 -5.23 12.87
C LEU A 14 9.87 -6.17 13.68
N ALA A 15 10.22 -7.45 13.82
CA ALA A 15 9.40 -8.42 14.55
C ALA A 15 9.23 -8.11 16.05
N HIS A 16 10.06 -7.22 16.60
CA HIS A 16 9.94 -6.69 17.96
C HIS A 16 8.86 -5.59 18.08
N CYS A 17 8.40 -5.01 16.96
CA CYS A 17 7.31 -4.04 16.92
C CYS A 17 5.94 -4.72 16.80
N ARG A 18 4.86 -3.99 17.11
CA ARG A 18 3.49 -4.41 16.80
C ARG A 18 3.22 -4.22 15.30
N LEU A 19 3.16 -5.30 14.54
CA LEU A 19 3.02 -5.24 13.08
C LEU A 19 1.58 -5.49 12.62
N ILE A 20 0.95 -4.46 12.05
CA ILE A 20 -0.40 -4.58 11.47
C ILE A 20 -0.28 -4.58 9.94
N CYS A 21 -0.56 -5.70 9.28
CA CYS A 21 -0.51 -5.79 7.81
C CYS A 21 -1.91 -5.74 7.21
N ARG A 22 -2.18 -4.73 6.38
CA ARG A 22 -3.46 -4.64 5.68
C ARG A 22 -3.48 -5.54 4.45
N GLN A 23 -4.57 -6.26 4.23
CA GLN A 23 -4.81 -7.09 3.06
C GLN A 23 -6.27 -7.03 2.60
N ILE A 24 -6.52 -7.38 1.33
CA ILE A 24 -7.86 -7.28 0.73
C ILE A 24 -8.74 -8.46 1.17
N ASP A 25 -8.22 -9.68 1.02
CA ASP A 25 -8.96 -10.90 1.28
C ASP A 25 -8.50 -11.55 2.60
N PRO A 26 -9.41 -12.22 3.33
CA PRO A 26 -9.06 -12.94 4.55
C PRO A 26 -8.10 -14.09 4.26
N THR A 27 -7.41 -14.56 5.30
CA THR A 27 -6.54 -15.73 5.22
C THR A 27 -6.58 -16.51 6.53
N ASP A 28 -6.63 -17.83 6.43
CA ASP A 28 -6.54 -18.72 7.60
C ASP A 28 -5.09 -18.91 8.06
N ARG A 29 -4.13 -18.35 7.32
CA ARG A 29 -2.72 -18.43 7.69
C ARG A 29 -2.45 -17.52 8.90
N PRO A 30 -1.78 -18.02 9.94
CA PRO A 30 -1.42 -17.21 11.08
C PRO A 30 -0.50 -16.07 10.64
N PHE A 31 -0.54 -14.97 11.39
CA PHE A 31 0.43 -13.91 11.20
C PHE A 31 1.82 -14.43 11.56
N HIS A 32 2.84 -14.11 10.75
CA HIS A 32 4.18 -14.69 10.89
C HIS A 32 4.91 -14.28 12.19
N TYR A 33 4.45 -13.21 12.86
CA TYR A 33 5.10 -12.64 14.03
C TYR A 33 4.15 -12.63 15.22
N PRO A 34 4.63 -12.94 16.44
CA PRO A 34 3.77 -13.11 17.62
C PRO A 34 2.99 -11.84 18.00
N ASN A 35 3.56 -10.65 17.72
CA ASN A 35 2.97 -9.36 18.10
C ASN A 35 2.25 -8.66 16.94
N GLY A 36 1.84 -9.40 15.90
CA GLY A 36 1.24 -8.81 14.73
C GLY A 36 -0.07 -9.45 14.30
N GLN A 37 -0.74 -8.79 13.37
CA GLN A 37 -2.06 -9.20 12.89
C GLN A 37 -2.30 -8.76 11.45
N PHE A 38 -3.17 -9.50 10.76
CA PHE A 38 -3.75 -9.05 9.51
C PHE A 38 -4.96 -8.16 9.79
N LEU A 39 -5.06 -7.06 9.04
CA LEU A 39 -6.26 -6.23 8.98
C LEU A 39 -6.88 -6.38 7.59
N VAL A 40 -8.06 -6.98 7.54
CA VAL A 40 -8.80 -7.13 6.28
C VAL A 40 -9.49 -5.81 5.93
N GLY A 41 -9.34 -5.35 4.70
CA GLY A 41 -10.00 -4.14 4.23
C GLY A 41 -9.86 -3.94 2.72
N ARG A 42 -10.95 -3.49 2.09
CA ARG A 42 -11.02 -3.24 0.65
C ARG A 42 -11.28 -1.76 0.37
N SER A 43 -10.52 -1.18 -0.57
CA SER A 43 -10.70 0.19 -1.02
C SER A 43 -12.03 0.37 -1.79
N PRO A 44 -12.60 1.58 -1.87
CA PRO A 44 -12.02 2.87 -1.46
C PRO A 44 -12.08 3.13 0.05
N PHE A 45 -11.04 3.78 0.58
CA PHE A 45 -11.01 4.27 1.97
C PHE A 45 -11.14 5.79 1.98
N SER A 46 -11.88 6.34 2.95
CA SER A 46 -11.91 7.79 3.20
C SER A 46 -10.83 8.19 4.20
N GLN A 47 -10.34 9.42 4.12
CA GLN A 47 -9.37 9.95 5.09
C GLN A 47 -9.90 9.85 6.53
N SER A 48 -11.15 10.25 6.78
CA SER A 48 -11.75 10.20 8.12
C SER A 48 -11.78 8.79 8.72
N ARG A 49 -12.05 7.76 7.91
CA ARG A 49 -12.01 6.35 8.34
C ARG A 49 -10.59 5.90 8.63
N GLU A 50 -9.60 6.33 7.83
CA GLU A 50 -8.20 6.04 8.09
C GLU A 50 -7.70 6.72 9.37
N VAL A 51 -8.11 7.97 9.65
CA VAL A 51 -7.78 8.69 10.89
C VAL A 51 -8.32 7.96 12.11
N ALA A 52 -9.61 7.58 12.08
CA ALA A 52 -10.24 6.84 13.16
C ALA A 52 -9.53 5.50 13.40
N LEU A 53 -9.27 4.75 12.33
CA LEU A 53 -8.57 3.47 12.38
C LEU A 53 -7.15 3.60 12.95
N PHE A 54 -6.38 4.60 12.52
CA PHE A 54 -5.01 4.78 13.01
C PHE A 54 -4.97 5.18 14.48
N ARG A 55 -5.94 5.98 14.95
CA ARG A 55 -6.10 6.29 16.37
C ARG A 55 -6.47 5.05 17.19
N GLU A 56 -7.47 4.29 16.74
CA GLU A 56 -7.93 3.06 17.42
C GLU A 56 -6.79 2.03 17.53
N LEU A 57 -6.01 1.87 16.47
CA LEU A 57 -4.91 0.93 16.45
C LEU A 57 -3.64 1.44 17.15
N GLY A 58 -3.58 2.72 17.51
CA GLY A 58 -2.39 3.36 18.09
C GLY A 58 -1.19 3.34 17.13
N VAL A 59 -1.42 3.62 15.85
CA VAL A 59 -0.36 3.61 14.83
C VAL A 59 0.54 4.82 15.02
N ASP A 60 1.85 4.61 15.06
CA ASP A 60 2.89 5.64 15.09
C ASP A 60 3.69 5.74 13.78
N TRP A 61 3.78 4.61 13.05
CA TRP A 61 4.44 4.48 11.76
C TRP A 61 3.54 3.90 10.67
N LEU A 62 3.53 4.56 9.51
CA LEU A 62 2.90 4.06 8.29
C LEU A 62 3.97 3.70 7.25
N ILE A 63 4.13 2.40 6.96
CA ILE A 63 4.98 1.92 5.86
C ILE A 63 4.14 1.65 4.61
N VAL A 64 4.51 2.25 3.48
CA VAL A 64 3.78 2.20 2.20
C VAL A 64 4.69 1.99 1.01
N LYS A 65 4.13 1.49 -0.11
CA LYS A 65 4.79 1.51 -1.42
C LYS A 65 4.42 2.77 -2.19
N ASN A 66 5.36 3.35 -2.93
CA ASN A 66 5.10 4.43 -3.87
C ASN A 66 4.43 3.91 -5.17
N SER A 67 3.16 3.48 -5.05
CA SER A 67 2.37 2.91 -6.15
C SER A 67 1.81 3.97 -7.10
N GLY A 68 1.74 5.24 -6.69
CA GLY A 68 1.22 6.34 -7.51
C GLY A 68 -0.30 6.32 -7.76
N ALA A 69 -1.05 5.40 -7.14
CA ALA A 69 -2.49 5.32 -7.31
C ALA A 69 -3.23 6.32 -6.41
N ASN A 70 -4.07 7.19 -6.99
CA ASN A 70 -4.88 8.17 -6.25
C ASN A 70 -5.82 7.49 -5.24
N ALA A 71 -6.39 6.34 -5.59
CA ALA A 71 -7.24 5.54 -4.69
C ALA A 71 -6.51 5.09 -3.39
N SER A 72 -5.17 5.15 -3.38
CA SER A 72 -4.34 4.79 -2.22
C SER A 72 -4.01 5.96 -1.31
N ARG A 73 -4.46 7.19 -1.61
CA ARG A 73 -3.95 8.43 -1.00
C ARG A 73 -4.52 8.71 0.39
N ALA A 74 -5.74 8.26 0.70
CA ALA A 74 -6.42 8.51 1.98
C ALA A 74 -5.57 8.20 3.22
N LYS A 75 -4.83 7.08 3.22
CA LYS A 75 -3.91 6.71 4.33
C LYS A 75 -2.75 7.68 4.52
N LEU A 76 -2.25 8.30 3.46
CA LEU A 76 -1.17 9.29 3.54
C LEU A 76 -1.67 10.62 4.10
N ASP A 77 -2.91 11.00 3.75
CA ASP A 77 -3.50 12.22 4.28
C ASP A 77 -3.90 12.06 5.74
N ALA A 78 -4.44 10.90 6.13
CA ALA A 78 -4.67 10.56 7.53
C ALA A 78 -3.37 10.51 8.36
N ALA A 79 -2.30 9.91 7.81
CA ALA A 79 -1.00 9.90 8.47
C ALA A 79 -0.45 11.32 8.68
N ARG A 80 -0.61 12.21 7.69
CA ARG A 80 -0.22 13.62 7.81
C ARG A 80 -1.04 14.35 8.88
N GLU A 81 -2.36 14.16 8.90
CA GLU A 81 -3.25 14.77 9.89
C GLU A 81 -2.88 14.36 11.32
N LEU A 82 -2.49 13.10 11.51
CA LEU A 82 -2.09 12.56 12.81
C LEU A 82 -0.61 12.76 13.15
N GLY A 83 0.19 13.36 12.26
CA GLY A 83 1.63 13.54 12.48
C GLY A 83 2.44 12.23 12.50
N LEU A 84 1.94 11.16 11.85
CA LEU A 84 2.59 9.85 11.84
C LEU A 84 3.86 9.87 10.98
N LYS A 85 4.86 9.08 11.38
CA LYS A 85 6.05 8.87 10.57
C LYS A 85 5.71 7.99 9.37
N VAL A 86 6.12 8.39 8.17
CA VAL A 86 5.83 7.64 6.94
C VAL A 86 7.11 7.07 6.34
N GLY A 87 7.24 5.74 6.33
CA GLY A 87 8.28 5.03 5.61
C GLY A 87 7.80 4.70 4.19
N MET A 88 8.33 5.39 3.17
CA MET A 88 7.94 5.16 1.78
C MET A 88 8.95 4.29 1.03
N ILE A 89 8.53 3.10 0.60
CA ILE A 89 9.30 2.22 -0.25
C ILE A 89 9.31 2.81 -1.67
N ARG A 90 10.52 3.10 -2.17
CA ARG A 90 10.75 3.62 -3.52
C ARG A 90 10.21 2.66 -4.58
N ARG A 91 9.66 3.20 -5.66
CA ARG A 91 9.32 2.41 -6.85
C ARG A 91 10.61 1.81 -7.43
N PRO A 92 10.66 0.50 -7.76
CA PRO A 92 11.85 -0.09 -8.38
C PRO A 92 12.15 0.58 -9.73
N ALA A 93 13.41 0.49 -10.17
CA ALA A 93 13.81 0.95 -11.49
C ALA A 93 12.87 0.37 -12.54
N GLN A 94 12.35 1.25 -13.39
CA GLN A 94 11.43 0.87 -14.45
C GLN A 94 12.25 0.63 -15.72
N PRO A 95 11.89 -0.37 -16.56
CA PRO A 95 12.56 -0.57 -17.82
C PRO A 95 12.48 0.70 -18.68
N ASP A 96 13.47 0.85 -19.56
CA ASP A 96 13.46 1.90 -20.57
C ASP A 96 12.51 1.49 -21.70
N CYS A 97 11.26 1.93 -21.59
CA CYS A 97 10.21 1.61 -22.53
C CYS A 97 9.20 2.75 -22.61
N ALA A 98 8.37 2.74 -23.66
CA ALA A 98 7.29 3.70 -23.80
C ALA A 98 6.32 3.63 -22.61
N ARG A 99 5.96 4.80 -22.07
CA ARG A 99 5.06 4.94 -20.93
C ARG A 99 3.88 5.82 -21.30
N VAL A 100 2.72 5.45 -20.78
CA VAL A 100 1.46 6.15 -20.96
C VAL A 100 0.79 6.30 -19.60
N ALA A 101 0.05 7.39 -19.41
CA ALA A 101 -0.56 7.73 -18.13
C ALA A 101 -1.94 7.09 -17.95
N THR A 102 -2.59 6.65 -19.03
CA THR A 102 -3.96 6.13 -19.02
C THR A 102 -4.12 4.86 -19.85
N ALA A 103 -5.17 4.08 -19.56
CA ALA A 103 -5.53 2.91 -20.35
C ALA A 103 -5.83 3.28 -21.81
N ASP A 104 -6.54 4.37 -22.07
CA ASP A 104 -6.84 4.84 -23.43
C ASP A 104 -5.57 5.15 -24.22
N GLN A 105 -4.58 5.80 -23.59
CA GLN A 105 -3.29 6.04 -24.22
C GLN A 105 -2.54 4.74 -24.52
N ALA A 106 -2.67 3.72 -23.65
CA ALA A 106 -2.09 2.39 -23.89
C ALA A 106 -2.73 1.70 -25.10
N VAL A 107 -4.06 1.74 -25.21
CA VAL A 107 -4.77 1.19 -26.37
C VAL A 107 -4.36 1.90 -27.65
N ARG A 108 -4.32 3.24 -27.66
CA ARG A 108 -3.85 4.01 -28.82
C ARG A 108 -2.38 3.73 -29.17
N TRP A 109 -1.54 3.51 -28.18
CA TRP A 109 -0.14 3.13 -28.40
C TRP A 109 -0.05 1.76 -29.06
N LEU A 110 -0.83 0.78 -28.58
CA LEU A 110 -0.87 -0.57 -29.14
C LEU A 110 -1.37 -0.54 -30.59
N LEU A 111 -2.46 0.16 -30.87
CA LEU A 111 -3.04 0.27 -32.23
C LEU A 111 -2.10 0.94 -33.24
N ARG A 112 -1.07 1.69 -32.79
CA ARG A 112 -0.03 2.25 -33.67
C ARG A 112 1.14 1.29 -33.92
N GLN A 113 1.32 0.29 -33.05
CA GLN A 113 2.39 -0.71 -33.14
C GLN A 113 1.98 -1.88 -34.03
N VAL A 114 0.70 -2.25 -33.96
CA VAL A 114 0.09 -3.24 -34.85
C VAL A 114 -0.39 -2.45 -36.07
N GLY A 115 0.40 -2.42 -37.14
CA GLY A 115 -0.08 -1.90 -38.43
C GLY A 115 -1.34 -2.65 -38.91
N PRO A 116 -2.04 -2.16 -39.95
CA PRO A 116 -3.07 -2.97 -40.61
C PRO A 116 -2.51 -4.34 -41.06
#